data_AF-A0AAU3BKH2-F1
#
_entry.id   AF-A0AAU3BKH2-F1
#
_cell.length_a   1.000
_cell.length_b   1.000
_cell.length_c   1.000
_cell.angle_alpha   90.00
_cell.angle_beta   90.00
_cell.angle_gamma   90.00
#
_symmetry.space_group_name_H-M   'P 1'
#
loop_
_entity.id
_entity.type
_entity.pdbx_description
1 polymer ?
#
loop_
_entity_poly.entity_id
_entity_poly.type
_entity_poly.pdbx_seq_one_letter_code
_entity_poly.pdbx_strand_id
1 'polypeptide(L)'
;MATPLRNLEHVSWDEIKDSKGSAHDIPFLLNSVARGDAATARAALQDLRERICQFGFVVEQATAATVPFLWELAELPQVTCRVQIIQLLKDIADARQWERTAAAYPKLLNRRENWVGWEREARQAVRAHRGTLQHLLAEPDTELVRATTELASTLAD
;
A
#
# COMPACT_ATOMS: atom_id res chain seq x y z
N MET A 1 22.57 -6.15 9.68
CA MET A 1 21.20 -6.35 9.13
C MET A 1 20.40 -5.11 9.48
N ALA A 2 19.78 -4.44 8.51
CA ALA A 2 18.96 -3.27 8.79
C ALA A 2 17.68 -3.71 9.51
N THR A 3 17.33 -3.03 10.61
CA THR A 3 16.01 -3.19 11.23
C THR A 3 14.98 -2.64 10.25
N PRO A 4 13.97 -3.42 9.83
CA PRO A 4 12.95 -2.90 8.94
C PRO A 4 12.03 -1.93 9.68
N LEU A 5 11.38 -1.03 8.95
CA LEU A 5 10.31 -0.15 9.44
C LEU A 5 10.75 0.93 10.44
N ARG A 6 12.01 1.41 10.38
CA ARG A 6 12.58 2.43 11.29
C ARG A 6 11.99 3.84 11.18
N ASN A 7 11.04 4.06 10.29
CA ASN A 7 10.42 5.38 10.11
C ASN A 7 8.94 5.36 10.48
N LEU A 8 8.43 4.27 11.07
CA LEU A 8 7.03 4.19 11.48
C LEU A 8 6.68 5.25 12.52
N GLU A 9 7.60 5.54 13.44
CA GLU A 9 7.44 6.53 14.50
C GLU A 9 7.41 7.98 13.99
N HIS A 10 7.87 8.23 12.76
CA HIS A 10 7.88 9.57 12.17
C HIS A 10 6.54 9.95 11.53
N VAL A 11 5.61 9.02 11.40
CA VAL A 11 4.27 9.27 10.88
C VAL A 11 3.32 9.46 12.06
N SER A 12 2.57 10.57 12.07
CA SER A 12 1.51 10.83 13.04
C SER A 12 0.27 9.96 12.79
N TRP A 13 0.35 8.66 13.04
CA TRP A 13 -0.73 7.69 12.75
C TRP A 13 -2.05 8.02 13.47
N ASP A 14 -1.98 8.64 14.65
CA ASP A 14 -3.17 9.06 15.40
C ASP A 14 -3.91 10.24 14.74
N GLU A 15 -3.23 11.01 13.89
CA GLU A 15 -3.76 12.22 13.24
C GLU A 15 -4.36 11.93 11.84
N ILE A 16 -4.10 10.75 11.30
CA ILE A 16 -4.59 10.33 9.97
C ILE A 16 -5.61 9.19 10.10
N LYS A 17 -6.49 9.11 9.11
CA LYS A 17 -7.61 8.16 9.13
C LYS A 17 -7.38 6.95 8.24
N ASP A 18 -7.89 5.81 8.72
CA ASP A 18 -8.12 4.60 7.95
C ASP A 18 -9.63 4.30 7.89
N SER A 19 -10.02 3.17 7.30
CA SER A 19 -11.45 2.79 7.17
C SER A 19 -12.15 2.53 8.52
N LYS A 20 -11.38 2.38 9.61
CA LYS A 20 -11.87 2.18 10.98
C LYS A 20 -11.80 3.44 11.84
N GLY A 21 -11.32 4.55 11.28
CA GLY A 21 -11.33 5.88 11.90
C GLY A 21 -9.94 6.43 12.17
N SER A 22 -9.14 5.79 13.02
CA SER A 22 -7.76 6.20 13.35
C SER A 22 -6.78 5.13 12.88
N ALA A 23 -5.68 5.57 12.28
CA ALA A 23 -4.67 4.68 11.73
C ALA A 23 -3.64 4.15 12.75
N HIS A 24 -3.85 4.34 14.05
CA HIS A 24 -2.91 3.96 15.12
C HIS A 24 -2.53 2.46 15.13
N ASP A 25 -3.39 1.59 14.58
CA ASP A 25 -3.13 0.14 14.51
C ASP A 25 -2.19 -0.25 13.36
N ILE A 26 -2.00 0.61 12.35
CA ILE A 26 -1.22 0.30 11.15
C ILE A 26 0.24 -0.12 11.48
N PRO A 27 0.98 0.59 12.36
CA PRO A 27 2.32 0.17 12.77
C PRO A 27 2.40 -1.26 13.33
N PHE A 28 1.38 -1.67 14.09
CA PHE A 28 1.32 -3.03 14.65
C PHE A 28 1.09 -4.07 13.56
N LEU A 29 0.21 -3.79 12.60
CA LEU A 29 -0.02 -4.66 11.45
C LEU A 29 1.23 -4.79 10.58
N LEU A 30 1.91 -3.69 10.27
CA LEU A 30 3.16 -3.70 9.50
C LEU A 30 4.26 -4.50 10.20
N ASN A 31 4.41 -4.37 11.53
CA ASN A 31 5.35 -5.19 12.29
C ASN A 31 4.97 -6.69 12.26
N SER A 32 3.68 -7.00 12.32
CA SER A 32 3.19 -8.38 12.24
C SER A 32 3.43 -9.00 10.86
N VAL A 33 3.30 -8.21 9.78
CA VAL A 33 3.71 -8.61 8.42
C VAL A 33 5.21 -8.87 8.34
N ALA A 34 6.02 -8.02 8.99
CA ALA A 34 7.48 -8.10 8.92
C ALA A 34 8.09 -9.27 9.71
N ARG A 35 7.46 -9.66 10.84
CA ARG A 35 8.05 -10.55 11.85
C ARG A 35 7.24 -11.80 12.15
N GLY A 36 5.97 -11.82 11.74
CA GLY A 36 5.09 -12.96 11.96
C GLY A 36 5.48 -14.16 11.12
N ASP A 37 4.98 -15.33 11.51
CA ASP A 37 5.00 -16.51 10.63
C ASP A 37 4.11 -16.30 9.39
N ALA A 38 4.15 -17.24 8.46
CA ALA A 38 3.44 -17.11 7.19
C ALA A 38 1.93 -16.91 7.33
N ALA A 39 1.30 -17.46 8.38
CA ALA A 39 -0.13 -17.31 8.61
C ALA A 39 -0.43 -15.94 9.22
N THR A 40 0.34 -15.55 10.23
CA THR A 40 0.23 -14.26 10.94
C THR A 40 0.50 -13.09 10.00
N ALA A 41 1.57 -13.16 9.21
CA ALA A 41 1.93 -12.12 8.25
C ALA A 41 0.86 -11.96 7.17
N ARG A 42 0.25 -13.06 6.71
CA ARG A 42 -0.84 -13.01 5.72
C ARG A 42 -2.12 -12.42 6.33
N ALA A 43 -2.49 -12.82 7.54
CA ALA A 43 -3.65 -12.27 8.24
C ALA A 43 -3.48 -10.77 8.49
N ALA A 44 -2.32 -10.35 9.02
CA ALA A 44 -2.02 -8.94 9.25
C ALA A 44 -2.05 -8.11 7.96
N LEU A 45 -1.59 -8.67 6.84
CA LEU A 45 -1.65 -8.00 5.53
C LEU A 45 -3.09 -7.88 5.01
N GLN A 46 -3.95 -8.88 5.25
CA GLN A 46 -5.37 -8.78 4.91
C GLN A 46 -6.07 -7.70 5.74
N ASP A 47 -5.84 -7.68 7.05
CA ASP A 47 -6.37 -6.64 7.93
C ASP A 47 -5.88 -5.24 7.53
N LEU A 48 -4.61 -5.13 7.13
CA LEU A 48 -4.04 -3.88 6.63
C LEU A 48 -4.73 -3.46 5.32
N ARG A 49 -4.92 -4.39 4.37
CA ARG A 49 -5.63 -4.14 3.11
C ARG A 49 -7.03 -3.59 3.36
N GLU A 50 -7.79 -4.17 4.29
CA GLU A 50 -9.14 -3.69 4.63
C GLU A 50 -9.15 -2.28 5.20
N ARG A 51 -8.05 -1.86 5.85
CA ARG A 51 -7.88 -0.53 6.44
C ARG A 51 -7.47 0.54 5.42
N ILE A 52 -6.63 0.20 4.44
CA ILE A 52 -5.99 1.20 3.56
C ILE A 52 -6.38 1.06 2.07
N CYS A 53 -7.01 -0.03 1.66
CA CYS A 53 -7.37 -0.27 0.26
C CYS A 53 -8.59 -1.20 0.19
N GLN A 54 -9.68 -0.78 0.84
CA GLN A 54 -10.89 -1.57 0.93
C GLN A 54 -11.43 -1.91 -0.47
N PHE A 55 -11.91 -3.14 -0.65
CA PHE A 55 -12.40 -3.66 -1.93
C PHE A 55 -11.37 -3.63 -3.09
N GLY A 56 -10.10 -3.37 -2.81
CA GLY A 56 -9.04 -3.28 -3.84
C GLY A 56 -9.02 -1.98 -4.63
N PHE A 57 -9.78 -0.96 -4.23
CA PHE A 57 -9.79 0.34 -4.94
C PHE A 57 -10.18 1.54 -4.07
N VAL A 58 -10.69 1.34 -2.85
CA VAL A 58 -11.04 2.42 -1.93
C VAL A 58 -9.86 2.67 -1.01
N VAL A 59 -9.11 3.73 -1.30
CA VAL A 59 -7.97 4.15 -0.51
C VAL A 59 -8.35 5.23 0.50
N GLU A 60 -7.64 5.22 1.62
CA GLU A 60 -7.88 6.08 2.77
C GLU A 60 -6.73 7.09 2.94
N GLN A 61 -6.90 8.04 3.84
CA GLN A 61 -5.85 9.04 4.13
C GLN A 61 -4.52 8.38 4.51
N ALA A 62 -4.56 7.29 5.28
CA ALA A 62 -3.36 6.58 5.73
C ALA A 62 -2.64 5.78 4.63
N THR A 63 -3.26 5.58 3.46
CA THR A 63 -2.71 4.70 2.42
C THR A 63 -1.39 5.24 1.88
N ALA A 64 -1.31 6.53 1.56
CA ALA A 64 -0.10 7.14 1.03
C ALA A 64 1.09 7.02 2.00
N ALA A 65 0.84 7.21 3.30
CA ALA A 65 1.85 7.06 4.35
C ALA A 65 2.29 5.60 4.54
N THR A 66 1.44 4.63 4.22
CA THR A 66 1.73 3.20 4.37
C THR A 66 2.56 2.64 3.22
N VAL A 67 2.42 3.19 2.00
CA VAL A 67 3.06 2.67 0.78
C VAL A 67 4.59 2.52 0.87
N PRO A 68 5.37 3.48 1.40
CA PRO A 68 6.82 3.32 1.52
C PRO A 68 7.22 2.07 2.32
N PHE A 69 6.46 1.75 3.38
CA PHE A 69 6.70 0.57 4.20
C PHE A 69 6.31 -0.73 3.49
N LEU A 70 5.26 -0.72 2.67
CA LEU A 70 4.94 -1.87 1.81
C LEU A 70 6.07 -2.17 0.82
N TRP A 71 6.68 -1.14 0.22
CA TRP A 71 7.86 -1.33 -0.62
C TRP A 71 9.03 -1.92 0.15
N GLU A 72 9.35 -1.37 1.32
CA GLU A 72 10.41 -1.89 2.17
C GLU A 72 10.18 -3.37 2.48
N LEU A 73 8.96 -3.77 2.88
CA LEU A 73 8.63 -5.16 3.18
C LEU A 73 8.70 -6.08 1.96
N ALA A 74 8.36 -5.59 0.77
CA ALA A 74 8.47 -6.36 -0.46
C ALA A 74 9.92 -6.67 -0.85
N GLU A 75 10.89 -5.87 -0.41
CA GLU A 75 12.32 -6.09 -0.68
C GLU A 75 12.99 -7.04 0.31
N LEU A 76 12.33 -7.38 1.42
CA LEU A 76 12.91 -8.22 2.47
C LEU A 76 12.67 -9.71 2.18
N PRO A 77 13.72 -10.53 1.92
CA PRO A 77 13.55 -11.93 1.58
C PRO A 77 12.90 -12.78 2.68
N GLN A 78 13.02 -12.37 3.94
CA GLN A 78 12.40 -13.05 5.08
C GLN A 78 10.88 -12.84 5.20
N VAL A 79 10.32 -11.85 4.51
CA VAL A 79 8.86 -11.61 4.51
C VAL A 79 8.20 -12.67 3.63
N THR A 80 7.26 -13.42 4.19
CA THR A 80 6.67 -14.58 3.51
C THR A 80 5.53 -14.23 2.55
N CYS A 81 4.97 -13.02 2.64
CA CYS A 81 3.82 -12.58 1.84
C CYS A 81 4.16 -11.48 0.82
N ARG A 82 5.41 -11.44 0.33
CA ARG A 82 5.91 -10.45 -0.65
C ARG A 82 5.01 -10.35 -1.89
N VAL A 83 4.55 -11.48 -2.44
CA VAL A 83 3.64 -11.51 -3.59
C VAL A 83 2.34 -10.74 -3.29
N GLN A 84 1.74 -10.95 -2.12
CA GLN A 84 0.50 -10.27 -1.74
C GLN A 84 0.72 -8.77 -1.48
N ILE A 85 1.90 -8.38 -0.99
CA ILE A 85 2.28 -6.97 -0.84
C ILE A 85 2.36 -6.29 -2.21
N ILE A 86 2.99 -6.93 -3.20
CA ILE A 86 3.06 -6.40 -4.57
C ILE A 86 1.65 -6.27 -5.19
N GLN A 87 0.78 -7.25 -4.96
CA GLN A 87 -0.61 -7.17 -5.40
C GLN A 87 -1.36 -6.00 -4.75
N LEU A 88 -1.15 -5.74 -3.45
CA LEU A 88 -1.72 -4.59 -2.77
C LEU A 88 -1.20 -3.26 -3.33
N LEU A 89 0.11 -3.16 -3.62
CA LEU A 89 0.69 -1.98 -4.25
C LEU A 89 0.09 -1.72 -5.65
N LYS A 90 -0.20 -2.79 -6.40
CA LYS A 90 -0.89 -2.71 -7.69
C LYS A 90 -2.32 -2.19 -7.53
N ASP A 91 -3.09 -2.76 -6.60
CA ASP A 91 -4.46 -2.32 -6.31
C ASP A 91 -4.50 -0.83 -5.95
N ILE A 92 -3.55 -0.36 -5.13
CA ILE A 92 -3.41 1.06 -4.79
C ILE A 92 -3.06 1.91 -6.03
N ALA A 93 -2.17 1.43 -6.89
CA ALA A 93 -1.80 2.14 -8.12
C ALA A 93 -2.95 2.23 -9.14
N ASP A 94 -3.82 1.22 -9.18
CA ASP A 94 -5.01 1.14 -10.03
C ASP A 94 -6.22 1.91 -9.48
N ALA A 95 -6.21 2.30 -8.20
CA ALA A 95 -7.29 3.05 -7.55
C ALA A 95 -7.52 4.40 -8.25
N ARG A 96 -8.53 4.47 -9.14
CA ARG A 96 -8.94 5.68 -9.87
C ARG A 96 -10.45 5.98 -9.73
N GLN A 97 -11.12 5.34 -8.77
CA GLN A 97 -12.58 5.40 -8.66
C GLN A 97 -13.07 6.78 -8.22
N TRP A 98 -12.38 7.41 -7.27
CA TRP A 98 -12.77 8.74 -6.80
C TRP A 98 -12.51 9.81 -7.86
N GLU A 99 -11.39 9.74 -8.58
CA GLU A 99 -11.16 10.64 -9.72
C GLU A 99 -12.21 10.48 -10.82
N ARG A 100 -12.54 9.24 -11.21
CA ARG A 100 -13.59 8.96 -12.21
C ARG A 100 -14.95 9.46 -11.75
N THR A 101 -15.29 9.23 -10.49
CA THR A 101 -16.58 9.66 -9.93
C THR A 101 -16.64 11.18 -9.83
N ALA A 102 -15.56 11.86 -9.45
CA ALA A 102 -15.50 13.31 -9.39
C ALA A 102 -15.61 13.97 -10.78
N ALA A 103 -15.09 13.32 -11.83
CA ALA A 103 -15.28 13.80 -13.21
C ALA A 103 -16.76 13.79 -13.64
N ALA A 104 -17.53 12.78 -13.23
CA ALA A 104 -18.97 12.70 -13.47
C ALA A 104 -19.80 13.57 -12.49
N TYR A 105 -19.31 13.74 -11.26
CA TYR A 105 -20.01 14.43 -10.17
C TYR A 105 -19.07 15.41 -9.43
N PRO A 106 -18.80 16.60 -10.00
CA PRO A 106 -17.81 17.54 -9.44
C PRO A 106 -18.10 18.02 -8.01
N LYS A 107 -19.36 17.91 -7.54
CA LYS A 107 -19.74 18.26 -6.15
C LYS A 107 -18.99 17.43 -5.09
N LEU A 108 -18.44 16.27 -5.45
CA LEU A 108 -17.61 15.46 -4.55
C LEU A 108 -16.32 16.18 -4.13
N LEU A 109 -15.80 17.10 -4.96
CA LEU A 109 -14.61 17.89 -4.64
C LEU A 109 -14.83 18.87 -3.49
N ASN A 110 -16.09 19.15 -3.12
CA ASN A 110 -16.44 20.05 -2.03
C ASN A 110 -16.73 19.31 -0.71
N ARG A 111 -16.49 18.00 -0.66
CA ARG A 111 -16.63 17.21 0.58
C ARG A 111 -15.48 17.52 1.54
N ARG A 112 -15.74 17.34 2.83
CA ARG A 112 -14.73 17.54 3.90
C ARG A 112 -13.59 16.55 3.76
N GLU A 113 -13.90 15.30 3.41
CA GLU A 113 -12.90 14.28 3.08
C GLU A 113 -12.41 14.46 1.65
N ASN A 114 -11.10 14.55 1.48
CA ASN A 114 -10.45 14.74 0.19
C ASN A 114 -10.12 13.39 -0.48
N TRP A 115 -11.16 12.59 -0.76
CA TRP A 115 -11.01 11.24 -1.33
C TRP A 115 -10.16 11.21 -2.61
N VAL A 116 -10.36 12.20 -3.49
CA VAL A 116 -9.59 12.35 -4.73
C VAL A 116 -8.13 12.67 -4.46
N GLY A 117 -7.86 13.53 -3.48
CA GLY A 117 -6.49 13.84 -3.05
C GLY A 117 -5.78 12.62 -2.47
N TRP A 118 -6.42 11.89 -1.56
CA TRP A 118 -5.86 10.68 -0.97
C TRP A 118 -5.57 9.62 -2.02
N GLU A 119 -6.48 9.45 -3.00
CA GLU A 119 -6.27 8.55 -4.13
C GLU A 119 -5.05 8.93 -4.96
N ARG A 120 -4.92 10.22 -5.29
CA ARG A 120 -3.76 10.71 -6.03
C ARG A 120 -2.45 10.56 -5.25
N GLU A 121 -2.44 10.91 -3.96
CA GLU A 121 -1.27 10.80 -3.10
C GLU A 121 -0.82 9.35 -2.95
N ALA A 122 -1.75 8.42 -2.74
CA ALA A 122 -1.45 6.99 -2.63
C ALA A 122 -0.81 6.46 -3.92
N ARG A 123 -1.39 6.78 -5.09
CA ARG A 123 -0.82 6.40 -6.39
C ARG A 123 0.55 7.03 -6.66
N GLN A 124 0.75 8.28 -6.25
CA GLN A 124 2.05 8.95 -6.37
C GLN A 124 3.09 8.29 -5.48
N ALA A 125 2.73 7.91 -4.24
CA ALA A 125 3.62 7.20 -3.33
C ALA A 125 4.09 5.86 -3.92
N VAL A 126 3.20 5.12 -4.62
CA VAL A 126 3.59 3.87 -5.29
C VAL A 126 4.57 4.16 -6.42
N ARG A 127 4.28 5.16 -7.28
CA ARG A 127 5.15 5.56 -8.40
C ARG A 127 6.52 6.07 -7.95
N ALA A 128 6.60 6.77 -6.81
CA ALA A 128 7.84 7.33 -6.30
C ALA A 128 8.91 6.27 -6.00
N HIS A 129 8.49 5.04 -5.68
CA HIS A 129 9.39 3.94 -5.32
C HIS A 129 9.60 2.93 -6.46
N ARG A 130 9.19 3.23 -7.70
CA ARG A 130 9.32 2.33 -8.85
C ARG A 130 10.74 1.81 -9.12
N GLY A 131 11.78 2.46 -8.56
CA GLY A 131 13.17 2.04 -8.69
C GLY A 131 13.44 0.64 -8.10
N THR A 132 12.64 0.20 -7.12
CA THR A 132 12.74 -1.12 -6.48
C THR A 132 12.29 -2.26 -7.40
N LEU A 133 11.48 -1.97 -8.43
CA LEU A 133 10.96 -2.98 -9.37
C LEU A 133 12.07 -3.78 -10.04
N GLN A 134 13.19 -3.14 -10.38
CA GLN A 134 14.31 -3.81 -11.06
C GLN A 134 14.90 -4.93 -10.21
N HIS A 135 15.00 -4.72 -8.89
CA HIS A 135 15.51 -5.74 -7.97
C HIS A 135 14.52 -6.89 -7.82
N LEU A 136 13.23 -6.58 -7.69
CA LEU A 136 12.17 -7.60 -7.55
C LEU A 136 11.97 -8.43 -8.81
N LEU A 137 12.17 -7.85 -10.00
CA LEU A 137 12.12 -8.59 -11.28
C LEU A 137 13.30 -9.53 -11.49
N ALA A 138 14.40 -9.34 -10.75
CA ALA A 138 15.58 -10.20 -10.81
C ALA A 138 15.53 -11.37 -9.80
N GLU A 139 14.47 -11.46 -8.98
CA GLU A 139 14.29 -12.54 -8.02
C GLU A 139 14.02 -13.88 -8.71
N PRO A 140 14.45 -15.01 -8.11
CA PRO A 140 14.19 -16.34 -8.67
C PRO A 140 12.73 -16.79 -8.50
N ASP A 141 11.95 -16.14 -7.62
CA ASP A 141 10.54 -16.46 -7.40
C ASP A 141 9.68 -15.98 -8.57
N THR A 142 9.21 -16.95 -9.37
CA THR A 142 8.39 -16.69 -10.56
C THR A 142 7.06 -16.02 -10.25
N GLU A 143 6.46 -16.29 -9.08
CA GLU A 143 5.20 -15.65 -8.71
C GLU A 143 5.41 -14.18 -8.34
N LEU A 144 6.50 -13.89 -7.62
CA LEU A 144 6.90 -12.52 -7.30
C LEU A 144 7.23 -11.72 -8.56
N VAL A 145 8.00 -12.30 -9.49
CA VAL A 145 8.35 -11.66 -10.76
C VAL A 145 7.09 -11.38 -11.60
N ARG A 146 6.14 -12.31 -11.65
CA ARG A 146 4.86 -12.10 -12.35
C ARG A 146 4.08 -10.93 -11.74
N ALA A 147 3.86 -10.94 -10.42
CA ALA A 147 3.14 -9.86 -9.74
C ALA A 147 3.84 -8.50 -9.92
N THR A 148 5.17 -8.49 -9.91
CA THR A 148 5.98 -7.28 -10.12
C THR A 148 5.88 -6.77 -11.55
N THR A 149 5.79 -7.67 -12.54
CA THR A 149 5.58 -7.31 -13.95
C THR A 149 4.20 -6.68 -14.17
N GLU A 150 3.16 -7.21 -13.53
CA GLU A 150 1.82 -6.63 -13.56
C GLU A 150 1.80 -5.24 -12.93
N LEU A 151 2.43 -5.06 -11.76
CA LEU A 151 2.60 -3.75 -11.14
C LEU A 151 3.36 -2.78 -12.05
N ALA A 152 4.49 -3.21 -12.64
CA ALA A 152 5.27 -2.38 -13.55
C ALA A 152 4.45 -1.90 -14.75
N SER A 153 3.58 -2.76 -15.28
CA SER A 153 2.65 -2.42 -16.37
C SER A 153 1.65 -1.35 -15.92
N THR A 154 1.02 -1.53 -14.75
CA THR A 154 0.12 -0.52 -14.15
C THR A 154 0.80 0.84 -13.93
N LEU A 155 2.10 0.87 -13.63
CA LEU A 155 2.85 2.13 -13.41
C LEU A 155 3.31 2.81 -14.71
N ALA A 156 3.25 2.13 -15.85
CA ALA A 156 3.54 2.70 -17.16
C ALA A 156 2.34 3.49 -17.75
N ASP A 157 1.12 3.24 -17.25
CA ASP A 157 -0.15 3.91 -17.58
C ASP A 157 -0.45 5.16 -16.71
#